data_AF-W1NKD4-F1
#
_entry.id   AF-W1NKD4-F1
#
_cell.length_a   1.000
_cell.length_b   1.000
_cell.length_c   1.000
_cell.angle_alpha   90.00
_cell.angle_beta   90.00
_cell.angle_gamma   90.00
#
_symmetry.space_group_name_H-M   'P 1'
#
loop_
_entity.id
_entity.type
_entity.pdbx_description
1 polymer ?
#
loop_
_entity_poly.entity_id
_entity_poly.type
_entity_poly.pdbx_seq_one_letter_code
_entity_poly.pdbx_strand_id
1 'polypeptide(L)'
;MAISYLFLLLLLPIYGIAAAPNTRLFREYIGAEFNNVKFSDVPVNSGVDFHFILSFAIDYSTSGSPSPTNGKFNVFWDAENLSPSAVQAIKARYPNVKVALSLGGDSVNGGYAYFAPASVSSWVNNAVSSLTKIIKAYNLDGIDIDYEHFKSDPGTFAECIGRLILELKKNNVISFASIAPFDDSEVQSHYRGLWKKYGNAVDYVNFQFYAYDKGTTVSQFVDYFEEQSSNYIGGKVLVSFISDGSGGLAPGGGFFEACQRLKNEGKLHGIFVWSADDSKSNGFRYETQSQAVLAD
;
A
#
# COMPACT_ATOMS: atom_id res chain seq x y z
N MET A 1 70.47 13.96 8.50
CA MET A 1 69.23 13.19 8.36
C MET A 1 68.14 13.92 9.12
N ALA A 2 67.23 14.60 8.42
CA ALA A 2 66.06 15.23 9.03
C ALA A 2 64.86 14.87 8.14
N ILE A 3 63.96 14.05 8.67
CA ILE A 3 62.75 13.58 8.00
C ILE A 3 61.69 14.66 8.18
N SER A 4 61.24 15.25 7.07
CA SER A 4 60.09 16.15 7.06
C SER A 4 58.82 15.33 6.91
N TYR A 5 57.94 15.39 7.92
CA TYR A 5 56.62 14.76 7.86
C TYR A 5 55.61 15.77 7.29
N LEU A 6 55.12 15.49 6.08
CA LEU A 6 54.02 16.20 5.46
C LEU A 6 52.70 15.65 6.01
N PHE A 7 52.00 16.42 6.83
CA PHE A 7 50.66 16.09 7.32
C PHE A 7 49.63 16.36 6.21
N LEU A 8 49.03 15.30 5.66
CA LEU A 8 47.92 15.39 4.72
C LEU A 8 46.61 15.41 5.52
N LEU A 9 45.95 16.57 5.60
CA LEU A 9 44.60 16.70 6.16
C LEU A 9 43.57 16.10 5.19
N LEU A 10 43.10 14.90 5.49
CA LEU A 10 41.93 14.29 4.85
C LEU A 10 40.66 14.99 5.34
N LEU A 11 40.11 15.88 4.51
CA LEU A 11 38.75 16.39 4.65
C LEU A 11 37.78 15.26 4.26
N LEU A 12 37.24 14.57 5.26
CA LEU A 12 36.11 13.66 5.07
C LEU A 12 34.84 14.49 4.79
N PRO A 13 34.06 14.17 3.75
CA PRO A 13 32.77 14.80 3.55
C PRO A 13 31.85 14.40 4.71
N ILE A 14 31.43 15.39 5.49
CA ILE A 14 30.35 15.22 6.46
C ILE A 14 29.08 15.06 5.62
N TYR A 15 28.68 13.81 5.38
CA TYR A 15 27.32 13.52 4.94
C TYR A 15 26.42 13.90 6.12
N GLY A 16 25.77 15.06 6.01
CA GLY A 16 24.66 15.38 6.89
C GLY A 16 23.64 14.26 6.77
N ILE A 17 23.36 13.57 7.88
CA ILE A 17 22.21 12.68 7.96
C ILE A 17 21.00 13.61 7.87
N ALA A 18 20.46 13.78 6.67
CA ALA A 18 19.15 14.38 6.52
C ALA A 18 18.19 13.49 7.31
N ALA A 19 17.56 14.03 8.35
CA ALA A 19 16.44 13.35 8.99
C ALA A 19 15.47 12.93 7.88
N ALA A 20 15.12 11.65 7.84
CA ALA A 20 14.11 11.17 6.91
C ALA A 20 12.86 12.06 7.10
N PRO A 21 12.25 12.59 6.03
CA PRO A 21 11.06 13.40 6.17
C PRO A 21 10.03 12.55 6.91
N ASN A 22 9.60 13.04 8.07
CA ASN A 22 8.58 12.40 8.90
C ASN A 22 7.29 12.38 8.06
N THR A 23 7.01 11.25 7.40
CA THR A 23 5.88 11.15 6.49
C THR A 23 4.63 10.96 7.34
N ARG A 24 3.78 11.98 7.37
CA ARG A 24 2.49 11.96 8.06
C ARG A 24 1.44 11.22 7.24
N LEU A 25 1.81 10.09 6.65
CA LEU A 25 0.96 9.36 5.70
C LEU A 25 0.00 8.43 6.45
N PHE A 26 -1.29 8.66 6.27
CA PHE A 26 -2.35 7.76 6.69
C PHE A 26 -3.05 7.19 5.46
N ARG A 27 -3.32 5.88 5.44
CA ARG A 27 -4.03 5.23 4.34
C ARG A 27 -5.15 4.31 4.83
N GLU A 28 -6.24 4.27 4.09
CA GLU A 28 -7.44 3.51 4.46
C GLU A 28 -7.93 2.68 3.27
N TYR A 29 -7.91 1.36 3.39
CA TYR A 29 -8.60 0.49 2.41
C TYR A 29 -10.12 0.55 2.62
N ILE A 30 -10.89 0.57 1.52
CA ILE A 30 -12.34 0.76 1.57
C ILE A 30 -13.06 0.14 0.36
N GLY A 31 -14.21 -0.49 0.61
CA GLY A 31 -15.20 -0.87 -0.39
C GLY A 31 -15.27 -2.34 -0.77
N ALA A 32 -14.46 -3.20 -0.16
CA ALA A 32 -14.38 -4.62 -0.55
C ALA A 32 -15.56 -5.45 -0.06
N GLU A 33 -16.19 -5.06 1.05
CA GLU A 33 -17.13 -5.93 1.77
C GLU A 33 -18.59 -5.56 1.56
N PHE A 34 -18.87 -4.47 0.84
CA PHE A 34 -20.23 -3.98 0.58
C PHE A 34 -21.01 -3.68 1.87
N ASN A 35 -20.32 -3.27 2.93
CA ASN A 35 -20.90 -2.87 4.22
C ASN A 35 -21.50 -1.44 4.21
N ASN A 36 -21.79 -0.91 3.01
CA ASN A 36 -22.40 0.40 2.79
C ASN A 36 -21.59 1.56 3.41
N VAL A 37 -20.26 1.40 3.50
CA VAL A 37 -19.36 2.45 4.00
C VAL A 37 -19.13 3.52 2.94
N LYS A 38 -19.05 4.78 3.35
CA LYS A 38 -18.80 5.93 2.47
C LYS A 38 -17.54 6.65 2.90
N PHE A 39 -16.89 7.34 1.96
CA PHE A 39 -15.76 8.22 2.29
C PHE A 39 -16.08 9.25 3.38
N SER A 40 -17.33 9.71 3.46
CA SER A 40 -17.78 10.67 4.47
C SER A 40 -17.90 10.11 5.88
N ASP A 41 -17.92 8.78 6.01
CA ASP A 41 -18.03 8.11 7.31
C ASP A 41 -16.66 8.08 8.02
N VAL A 42 -15.58 8.00 7.25
CA VAL A 42 -14.20 7.90 7.76
C VAL A 42 -13.70 9.29 8.19
N PRO A 43 -13.18 9.45 9.42
CA PRO A 43 -12.64 10.71 9.90
C PRO A 43 -11.37 11.09 9.13
N VAL A 44 -11.29 12.36 8.70
CA VAL A 44 -10.12 12.91 8.00
C VAL A 44 -9.52 14.05 8.82
N ASN A 45 -8.31 13.86 9.31
CA ASN A 45 -7.48 14.87 9.94
C ASN A 45 -6.73 15.66 8.86
N SER A 46 -6.78 16.99 8.90
CA SER A 46 -6.06 17.84 7.93
C SER A 46 -4.55 17.89 8.14
N GLY A 47 -4.04 17.38 9.27
CA GLY A 47 -2.62 17.35 9.62
C GLY A 47 -1.83 16.19 9.00
N VAL A 48 -2.50 15.28 8.26
CA VAL A 48 -1.89 14.10 7.63
C VAL A 48 -2.05 14.13 6.11
N ASP A 49 -1.17 13.45 5.39
CA ASP A 49 -1.41 13.08 3.99
C ASP A 49 -2.35 11.88 3.99
N PHE A 50 -3.57 12.03 3.47
CA PHE A 50 -4.62 11.03 3.62
C PHE A 50 -4.89 10.31 2.30
N HIS A 51 -4.69 9.00 2.23
CA HIS A 51 -4.98 8.21 1.03
C HIS A 51 -6.09 7.18 1.27
N PHE A 52 -7.24 7.33 0.62
CA PHE A 52 -8.16 6.21 0.46
C PHE A 52 -7.63 5.24 -0.62
N ILE A 53 -7.90 3.94 -0.46
CA ILE A 53 -7.56 2.90 -1.43
C ILE A 53 -8.81 2.06 -1.70
N LEU A 54 -9.40 2.20 -2.88
CA LEU A 54 -10.57 1.44 -3.31
C LEU A 54 -10.22 -0.04 -3.53
N SER A 55 -10.91 -0.94 -2.84
CA SER A 55 -10.68 -2.39 -2.88
C SER A 55 -11.87 -3.11 -3.51
N PHE A 56 -11.79 -3.70 -4.71
CA PHE A 56 -10.62 -3.84 -5.59
C PHE A 56 -10.97 -3.58 -7.06
N ALA A 57 -9.95 -3.30 -7.86
CA ALA A 57 -9.99 -3.56 -9.29
C ALA A 57 -9.34 -4.92 -9.56
N ILE A 58 -10.05 -5.81 -10.26
CA ILE A 58 -9.57 -7.18 -10.52
C ILE A 58 -9.62 -7.45 -12.02
N ASP A 59 -8.57 -8.04 -12.59
CA ASP A 59 -8.52 -8.43 -14.01
C ASP A 59 -9.27 -9.75 -14.27
N TYR A 60 -10.47 -9.86 -13.71
CA TYR A 60 -11.39 -10.98 -13.86
C TYR A 60 -12.69 -10.53 -14.51
N SER A 61 -13.39 -11.43 -15.20
CA SER A 61 -14.71 -11.16 -15.75
C SER A 61 -15.76 -10.97 -14.64
N THR A 62 -16.76 -10.14 -14.88
CA THR A 62 -17.86 -9.86 -13.94
C THR A 62 -19.06 -10.82 -14.09
N SER A 63 -18.89 -11.91 -14.84
CA SER A 63 -19.91 -12.95 -15.02
C SER A 63 -20.07 -13.81 -13.77
N GLY A 64 -21.18 -14.56 -13.65
CA GLY A 64 -21.40 -15.48 -12.52
C GLY A 64 -20.34 -16.58 -12.34
N SER A 65 -19.45 -16.78 -13.32
CA SER A 65 -18.23 -17.57 -13.18
C SER A 65 -17.02 -16.71 -13.62
N PRO A 66 -16.45 -15.90 -12.71
CA PRO A 66 -15.31 -15.04 -13.02
C PRO A 66 -14.09 -15.84 -13.49
N SER A 67 -13.39 -15.33 -14.49
CA SER A 67 -12.12 -15.90 -14.96
C SER A 67 -11.10 -14.81 -15.32
N PRO A 68 -9.78 -15.11 -15.25
CA PRO A 68 -8.75 -14.14 -15.60
C PRO A 68 -8.92 -13.60 -17.02
N THR A 69 -8.72 -12.30 -17.19
CA THR A 69 -8.93 -11.57 -18.46
C THR A 69 -7.65 -11.09 -19.09
N ASN A 70 -6.50 -11.56 -18.59
CA ASN A 70 -5.17 -11.16 -19.02
C ASN A 70 -4.98 -9.63 -18.92
N GLY A 71 -5.17 -9.08 -17.71
CA GLY A 71 -4.91 -7.67 -17.41
C GLY A 71 -6.04 -6.71 -17.77
N LYS A 72 -7.26 -7.16 -18.12
CA LYS A 72 -8.40 -6.26 -18.34
C LYS A 72 -9.17 -6.05 -17.03
N PHE A 73 -8.76 -5.05 -16.27
CA PHE A 73 -9.34 -4.74 -14.97
C PHE A 73 -10.80 -4.29 -15.04
N ASN A 74 -11.62 -4.83 -14.13
CA ASN A 74 -12.98 -4.40 -13.83
C ASN A 74 -13.09 -3.95 -12.37
N VAL A 75 -14.14 -3.20 -12.06
CA VAL A 75 -14.43 -2.68 -10.71
C VAL A 75 -15.19 -3.74 -9.90
N PHE A 76 -14.69 -4.05 -8.70
CA PHE A 76 -15.30 -5.00 -7.76
C PHE A 76 -15.57 -4.41 -6.36
N TRP A 77 -15.24 -3.13 -6.12
CA TRP A 77 -15.69 -2.43 -4.91
C TRP A 77 -17.16 -2.01 -5.00
N ASP A 78 -17.73 -1.59 -3.87
CA ASP A 78 -19.07 -0.99 -3.76
C ASP A 78 -19.15 0.37 -4.51
N ALA A 79 -19.30 0.30 -5.83
CA ALA A 79 -19.35 1.47 -6.71
C ALA A 79 -20.61 2.32 -6.54
N GLU A 80 -21.66 1.80 -5.90
CA GLU A 80 -22.86 2.57 -5.57
C GLU A 80 -22.54 3.61 -4.50
N ASN A 81 -21.84 3.20 -3.44
CA ASN A 81 -21.44 4.11 -2.36
C ASN A 81 -20.14 4.87 -2.65
N LEU A 82 -19.22 4.27 -3.41
CA LEU A 82 -17.89 4.81 -3.71
C LEU A 82 -17.78 5.23 -5.18
N SER A 83 -18.79 5.94 -5.67
CA SER A 83 -18.90 6.39 -7.06
C SER A 83 -17.86 7.48 -7.43
N PRO A 84 -17.65 7.78 -8.74
CA PRO A 84 -16.81 8.89 -9.17
C PRO A 84 -17.18 10.24 -8.53
N SER A 85 -18.49 10.49 -8.35
CA SER A 85 -18.97 11.70 -7.70
C SER A 85 -18.62 11.76 -6.21
N ALA A 86 -18.59 10.61 -5.53
CA ALA A 86 -18.17 10.50 -4.14
C ALA A 86 -16.67 10.77 -3.99
N VAL A 87 -15.84 10.26 -4.92
CA VAL A 87 -14.40 10.57 -4.98
C VAL A 87 -14.18 12.07 -5.20
N GLN A 88 -14.90 12.69 -6.14
CA GLN A 88 -14.81 14.13 -6.37
C GLN A 88 -15.21 14.93 -5.12
N ALA A 89 -16.31 14.55 -4.47
CA ALA A 89 -16.82 15.25 -3.29
C ALA A 89 -15.86 15.18 -2.09
N ILE A 90 -15.25 14.02 -1.81
CA ILE A 90 -14.32 13.90 -0.69
C ILE A 90 -13.04 14.70 -0.92
N LYS A 91 -12.48 14.66 -2.14
CA LYS A 91 -11.29 15.46 -2.52
C LYS A 91 -11.57 16.96 -2.50
N ALA A 92 -12.77 17.39 -2.89
CA ALA A 92 -13.17 18.79 -2.81
C ALA A 92 -13.33 19.27 -1.35
N ARG A 93 -13.79 18.38 -0.47
CA ARG A 93 -13.96 18.68 0.96
C ARG A 93 -12.63 18.71 1.72
N TYR A 94 -11.70 17.83 1.38
CA TYR A 94 -10.41 17.67 2.07
C TYR A 94 -9.25 17.73 1.07
N PRO A 95 -8.57 18.87 0.93
CA PRO A 95 -7.48 19.05 -0.04
C PRO A 95 -6.25 18.14 0.19
N ASN A 96 -6.10 17.58 1.38
CA ASN A 96 -5.06 16.61 1.74
C ASN A 96 -5.42 15.16 1.37
N VAL A 97 -6.61 14.91 0.83
CA VAL A 97 -7.06 13.57 0.42
C VAL A 97 -6.65 13.25 -1.01
N LYS A 98 -6.06 12.07 -1.17
CA LYS A 98 -5.93 11.37 -2.45
C LYS A 98 -6.73 10.06 -2.40
N VAL A 99 -7.11 9.56 -3.57
CA VAL A 99 -7.82 8.28 -3.70
C VAL A 99 -7.11 7.41 -4.75
N ALA A 100 -6.70 6.21 -4.35
CA ALA A 100 -6.14 5.18 -5.24
C ALA A 100 -7.12 4.02 -5.41
N LEU A 101 -6.76 3.06 -6.26
CA LEU A 101 -7.39 1.73 -6.30
C LEU A 101 -6.34 0.65 -6.01
N SER A 102 -6.75 -0.45 -5.39
CA SER A 102 -5.92 -1.64 -5.21
C SER A 102 -6.24 -2.69 -6.28
N LEU A 103 -5.20 -3.37 -6.76
CA LEU A 103 -5.24 -4.40 -7.80
C LEU A 103 -5.13 -5.79 -7.19
N GLY A 104 -6.07 -6.69 -7.49
CA GLY A 104 -6.03 -8.07 -7.04
C GLY A 104 -6.99 -8.33 -5.87
N GLY A 105 -6.43 -8.50 -4.68
CA GLY A 105 -7.08 -9.04 -3.48
C GLY A 105 -6.98 -10.58 -3.40
N ASP A 106 -7.44 -11.14 -2.28
CA ASP A 106 -7.48 -12.58 -2.05
C ASP A 106 -8.42 -13.33 -3.03
N SER A 107 -9.67 -12.87 -3.14
CA SER A 107 -10.72 -13.64 -3.83
C SER A 107 -11.65 -12.82 -4.71
N VAL A 108 -12.31 -13.53 -5.63
CA VAL A 108 -13.33 -13.03 -6.55
C VAL A 108 -14.45 -14.07 -6.65
N ASN A 109 -15.65 -13.72 -6.20
CA ASN A 109 -16.83 -14.59 -6.15
C ASN A 109 -16.57 -15.95 -5.45
N GLY A 110 -15.86 -15.93 -4.33
CA GLY A 110 -15.59 -17.12 -3.49
C GLY A 110 -14.46 -18.04 -3.98
N GLY A 111 -13.74 -17.67 -5.05
CA GLY A 111 -12.51 -18.35 -5.48
C GLY A 111 -11.33 -17.39 -5.55
N TYR A 112 -10.10 -17.90 -5.52
CA TYR A 112 -8.90 -17.05 -5.49
C TYR A 112 -8.73 -16.20 -6.76
N ALA A 113 -8.35 -14.94 -6.55
CA ALA A 113 -8.03 -13.96 -7.60
C ALA A 113 -6.55 -14.11 -8.02
N TYR A 114 -6.27 -15.12 -8.84
CA TYR A 114 -4.93 -15.42 -9.34
C TYR A 114 -4.41 -14.36 -10.31
N PHE A 115 -3.17 -13.92 -10.08
CA PHE A 115 -2.36 -13.25 -11.09
C PHE A 115 -1.99 -14.24 -12.22
N ALA A 116 -2.62 -14.09 -13.39
CA ALA A 116 -2.54 -15.05 -14.49
C ALA A 116 -2.33 -14.38 -15.87
N PRO A 117 -1.15 -13.78 -16.13
CA PRO A 117 -0.85 -13.17 -17.43
C PRO A 117 -0.67 -14.23 -18.52
N ALA A 118 -1.19 -13.96 -19.72
CA ALA A 118 -0.92 -14.79 -20.91
C ALA A 118 0.48 -14.52 -21.49
N SER A 119 0.93 -13.26 -21.42
CA SER A 119 2.31 -12.84 -21.67
C SER A 119 2.53 -11.49 -21.01
N VAL A 120 3.77 -11.14 -20.68
CA VAL A 120 4.09 -9.84 -20.08
C VAL A 120 3.54 -8.69 -20.94
N SER A 121 3.83 -8.67 -22.24
CA SER A 121 3.45 -7.55 -23.09
C SER A 121 1.93 -7.43 -23.28
N SER A 122 1.22 -8.55 -23.46
CA SER A 122 -0.24 -8.50 -23.64
C SER A 122 -0.97 -8.11 -22.35
N TRP A 123 -0.52 -8.63 -21.20
CA TRP A 123 -1.07 -8.26 -19.90
C TRP A 123 -0.85 -6.77 -19.61
N VAL A 124 0.39 -6.27 -19.78
CA VAL A 124 0.72 -4.85 -19.54
C VAL A 124 -0.10 -3.92 -20.43
N ASN A 125 -0.23 -4.24 -21.72
CA ASN A 125 -1.01 -3.41 -22.65
C ASN A 125 -2.50 -3.33 -22.25
N ASN A 126 -3.08 -4.47 -21.84
CA ASN A 126 -4.45 -4.51 -21.35
C ASN A 126 -4.59 -3.72 -20.04
N ALA A 127 -3.68 -3.95 -19.09
CA ALA A 127 -3.70 -3.33 -17.76
C ALA A 127 -3.59 -1.81 -17.85
N VAL A 128 -2.61 -1.30 -18.60
CA VAL A 128 -2.44 0.15 -18.83
C VAL A 128 -3.72 0.74 -19.45
N SER A 129 -4.28 0.08 -20.46
CA SER A 129 -5.49 0.55 -21.15
C SER A 129 -6.73 0.58 -20.24
N SER A 130 -7.04 -0.52 -19.54
CA SER A 130 -8.22 -0.60 -18.68
C SER A 130 -8.08 0.27 -17.43
N LEU A 131 -6.92 0.26 -16.76
CA LEU A 131 -6.70 1.06 -15.56
C LEU A 131 -6.70 2.55 -15.87
N THR A 132 -6.12 2.98 -17.00
CA THR A 132 -6.21 4.39 -17.42
C THR A 132 -7.66 4.85 -17.55
N LYS A 133 -8.56 4.00 -18.06
CA LYS A 133 -9.99 4.33 -18.17
C LYS A 133 -10.63 4.46 -16.79
N ILE A 134 -10.40 3.50 -15.90
CA ILE A 134 -10.96 3.52 -14.53
C ILE A 134 -10.44 4.74 -13.76
N ILE A 135 -9.12 4.95 -13.75
CA ILE A 135 -8.45 6.05 -13.04
C ILE A 135 -8.99 7.40 -13.51
N LYS A 136 -9.13 7.62 -14.83
CA LYS A 136 -9.69 8.86 -15.36
C LYS A 136 -11.17 9.03 -15.04
N ALA A 137 -11.96 7.95 -15.10
CA ALA A 137 -13.38 8.00 -14.80
C ALA A 137 -13.65 8.36 -13.33
N TYR A 138 -12.84 7.86 -12.41
CA TYR A 138 -12.97 8.10 -10.97
C TYR A 138 -12.13 9.26 -10.44
N ASN A 139 -11.27 9.88 -11.27
CA ASN A 139 -10.31 10.91 -10.86
C ASN A 139 -9.36 10.45 -9.73
N LEU A 140 -8.80 9.25 -9.89
CA LEU A 140 -7.89 8.61 -8.94
C LEU A 140 -6.44 9.10 -9.11
N ASP A 141 -5.66 9.01 -8.04
CA ASP A 141 -4.32 9.58 -7.91
C ASP A 141 -3.20 8.54 -7.96
N GLY A 142 -3.53 7.26 -7.77
CA GLY A 142 -2.54 6.19 -7.60
C GLY A 142 -3.11 4.79 -7.76
N ILE A 143 -2.20 3.81 -7.71
CA ILE A 143 -2.55 2.38 -7.64
C ILE A 143 -1.81 1.71 -6.48
N ASP A 144 -2.38 0.61 -6.01
CA ASP A 144 -1.78 -0.32 -5.07
C ASP A 144 -1.79 -1.74 -5.66
N ILE A 145 -0.74 -2.53 -5.42
CA ILE A 145 -0.60 -3.88 -5.96
C ILE A 145 -0.77 -4.88 -4.82
N ASP A 146 -1.82 -5.69 -4.88
CA ASP A 146 -2.27 -6.55 -3.79
C ASP A 146 -2.73 -7.92 -4.30
N TYR A 147 -2.00 -8.51 -5.24
CA TYR A 147 -2.18 -9.91 -5.61
C TYR A 147 -1.59 -10.82 -4.53
N GLU A 148 -2.35 -11.83 -4.12
CA GLU A 148 -1.95 -12.80 -3.10
C GLU A 148 -1.78 -14.23 -3.64
N HIS A 149 -2.27 -14.48 -4.86
CA HIS A 149 -2.27 -15.79 -5.51
C HIS A 149 -1.66 -15.70 -6.91
N PHE A 150 -0.80 -16.65 -7.28
CA PHE A 150 0.00 -16.53 -8.50
C PHE A 150 -0.13 -17.76 -9.42
N LYS A 151 -0.22 -17.51 -10.73
CA LYS A 151 -0.10 -18.52 -11.80
C LYS A 151 1.08 -18.23 -12.73
N SER A 152 2.03 -17.44 -12.25
CA SER A 152 3.27 -17.10 -12.95
C SER A 152 4.43 -17.12 -11.97
N ASP A 153 5.66 -17.15 -12.46
CA ASP A 153 6.85 -17.02 -11.62
C ASP A 153 7.08 -15.56 -11.14
N PRO A 154 7.91 -15.36 -10.09
CA PRO A 154 8.27 -14.03 -9.60
C PRO A 154 8.85 -13.07 -10.64
N GLY A 155 9.59 -13.57 -11.63
CA GLY A 155 10.16 -12.75 -12.70
C GLY A 155 9.09 -12.20 -13.63
N THR A 156 8.15 -13.05 -14.04
CA THR A 156 7.00 -12.64 -14.86
C THR A 156 6.11 -11.63 -14.11
N PHE A 157 5.82 -11.85 -12.82
CA PHE A 157 5.09 -10.89 -12.00
C PHE A 157 5.81 -9.54 -11.91
N ALA A 158 7.11 -9.55 -11.58
CA ALA A 158 7.92 -8.34 -11.49
C ALA A 158 7.92 -7.54 -12.80
N GLU A 159 8.03 -8.22 -13.95
CA GLU A 159 8.00 -7.57 -15.27
C GLU A 159 6.64 -6.94 -15.58
N CYS A 160 5.55 -7.66 -15.33
CA CYS A 160 4.20 -7.14 -15.57
C CYS A 160 3.91 -5.91 -14.72
N ILE A 161 4.09 -6.02 -13.40
CA ILE A 161 3.75 -4.96 -12.46
C ILE A 161 4.70 -3.77 -12.60
N GLY A 162 6.01 -4.02 -12.70
CA GLY A 162 7.01 -2.96 -12.85
C GLY A 162 6.78 -2.11 -14.10
N ARG A 163 6.52 -2.77 -15.26
CA ARG A 163 6.23 -2.06 -16.51
C ARG A 163 4.89 -1.32 -16.46
N LEU A 164 3.88 -1.89 -15.81
CA LEU A 164 2.60 -1.21 -15.59
C LEU A 164 2.80 0.10 -14.82
N ILE A 165 3.48 0.06 -13.67
CA ILE A 165 3.73 1.25 -12.83
C ILE A 165 4.50 2.31 -13.61
N LEU A 166 5.58 1.91 -14.28
CA LEU A 166 6.41 2.83 -15.06
C LEU A 166 5.61 3.50 -16.18
N GLU A 167 4.78 2.75 -16.92
CA GLU A 167 3.99 3.29 -18.02
C GLU A 167 2.88 4.22 -17.53
N LEU A 168 2.19 3.89 -16.43
CA LEU A 168 1.18 4.76 -15.84
C LEU A 168 1.79 6.07 -15.31
N LYS A 169 2.95 6.02 -14.64
CA LYS A 169 3.68 7.21 -14.18
C LYS A 169 4.19 8.05 -15.35
N LYS A 170 4.83 7.42 -16.35
CA LYS A 170 5.35 8.10 -17.55
C LYS A 170 4.25 8.84 -18.31
N ASN A 171 3.05 8.26 -18.37
CA ASN A 171 1.90 8.86 -19.03
C ASN A 171 1.12 9.85 -18.14
N ASN A 172 1.64 10.17 -16.95
CA ASN A 172 1.01 11.05 -15.96
C ASN A 172 -0.42 10.62 -15.59
N VAL A 173 -0.70 9.31 -15.60
CA VAL A 173 -2.00 8.75 -15.20
C VAL A 173 -2.09 8.62 -13.68
N ILE A 174 -0.97 8.33 -13.02
CA ILE A 174 -0.87 8.23 -11.55
C ILE A 174 0.28 9.09 -11.03
N SER A 175 0.13 9.53 -9.78
CA SER A 175 1.16 10.27 -9.04
C SER A 175 1.95 9.39 -8.08
N PHE A 176 1.38 8.27 -7.64
CA PHE A 176 2.05 7.30 -6.77
C PHE A 176 1.63 5.86 -7.05
N ALA A 177 2.45 4.91 -6.61
CA ALA A 177 2.19 3.49 -6.59
C ALA A 177 2.63 2.87 -5.26
N SER A 178 1.91 1.85 -4.79
CA SER A 178 2.33 1.03 -3.64
C SER A 178 2.19 -0.46 -3.92
N ILE A 179 2.78 -1.26 -3.05
CA ILE A 179 2.66 -2.72 -3.03
C ILE A 179 2.21 -3.17 -1.64
N ALA A 180 1.44 -4.26 -1.53
CA ALA A 180 0.85 -4.74 -0.27
C ALA A 180 1.27 -6.19 0.07
N PRO A 181 2.57 -6.49 0.24
CA PRO A 181 3.03 -7.83 0.60
C PRO A 181 2.71 -8.19 2.06
N PHE A 182 2.77 -9.49 2.37
CA PHE A 182 2.71 -10.01 3.73
C PHE A 182 3.68 -11.19 3.92
N ASP A 183 3.78 -11.71 5.14
CA ASP A 183 4.73 -12.77 5.49
C ASP A 183 4.28 -14.17 5.05
N ASP A 184 4.15 -14.35 3.74
CA ASP A 184 4.01 -15.65 3.10
C ASP A 184 5.16 -15.87 2.10
N SER A 185 5.63 -17.12 2.00
CA SER A 185 6.79 -17.44 1.17
C SER A 185 6.57 -17.20 -0.33
N GLU A 186 5.37 -17.47 -0.84
CA GLU A 186 5.05 -17.26 -2.25
C GLU A 186 4.89 -15.77 -2.52
N VAL A 187 4.10 -15.06 -1.70
CA VAL A 187 3.91 -13.60 -1.78
C VAL A 187 5.26 -12.88 -1.68
N GLN A 188 6.07 -13.15 -0.66
CA GLN A 188 7.38 -12.53 -0.49
C GLN A 188 8.29 -12.77 -1.69
N SER A 189 8.29 -13.97 -2.27
CA SER A 189 9.13 -14.26 -3.44
C SER A 189 8.80 -13.35 -4.62
N HIS A 190 7.50 -13.09 -4.86
CA HIS A 190 7.00 -12.24 -5.95
C HIS A 190 7.26 -10.76 -5.68
N TYR A 191 6.87 -10.24 -4.52
CA TYR A 191 7.01 -8.81 -4.19
C TYR A 191 8.45 -8.39 -3.97
N ARG A 192 9.31 -9.24 -3.40
CA ARG A 192 10.75 -8.95 -3.32
C ARG A 192 11.42 -9.01 -4.70
N GLY A 193 10.95 -9.90 -5.58
CA GLY A 193 11.36 -9.93 -6.98
C GLY A 193 11.04 -8.61 -7.70
N LEU A 194 9.81 -8.11 -7.52
CA LEU A 194 9.37 -6.80 -7.99
C LEU A 194 10.22 -5.67 -7.39
N TRP A 195 10.38 -5.64 -6.06
CA TRP A 195 11.13 -4.59 -5.36
C TRP A 195 12.58 -4.50 -5.84
N LYS A 196 13.27 -5.65 -5.96
CA LYS A 196 14.65 -5.70 -6.42
C LYS A 196 14.86 -5.07 -7.80
N LYS A 197 13.87 -5.19 -8.69
CA LYS A 197 13.99 -4.73 -10.09
C LYS A 197 13.38 -3.34 -10.32
N TYR A 198 12.28 -3.03 -9.63
CA TYR A 198 11.45 -1.86 -9.88
C TYR A 198 11.11 -1.05 -8.62
N GLY A 199 11.76 -1.30 -7.49
CA GLY A 199 11.49 -0.61 -6.21
C GLY A 199 11.57 0.91 -6.30
N ASN A 200 12.45 1.47 -7.15
CA ASN A 200 12.53 2.92 -7.39
C ASN A 200 11.26 3.53 -7.99
N ALA A 201 10.39 2.72 -8.59
CA ALA A 201 9.11 3.16 -9.14
C ALA A 201 7.95 3.06 -8.13
N VAL A 202 8.16 2.38 -6.99
CA VAL A 202 7.18 2.14 -5.93
C VAL A 202 7.42 3.12 -4.79
N ASP A 203 6.39 3.86 -4.39
CA ASP A 203 6.52 4.94 -3.40
C ASP A 203 6.34 4.44 -1.96
N TYR A 204 5.52 3.41 -1.76
CA TYR A 204 5.17 2.87 -0.44
C TYR A 204 5.05 1.35 -0.45
N VAL A 205 5.41 0.73 0.68
CA VAL A 205 5.17 -0.69 0.95
C VAL A 205 4.14 -0.79 2.06
N ASN A 206 2.91 -1.13 1.69
CA ASN A 206 1.80 -1.41 2.58
C ASN A 206 1.95 -2.84 3.15
N PHE A 207 3.01 -3.09 3.92
CA PHE A 207 3.22 -4.42 4.48
C PHE A 207 2.07 -4.80 5.42
N GLN A 208 1.42 -5.92 5.18
CA GLN A 208 0.24 -6.34 5.94
C GLN A 208 0.67 -7.00 7.27
N PHE A 209 1.04 -6.20 8.26
CA PHE A 209 1.46 -6.70 9.57
C PHE A 209 0.36 -7.43 10.33
N TYR A 210 -0.90 -7.26 9.93
CA TYR A 210 -2.02 -8.03 10.45
C TYR A 210 -2.07 -9.49 9.97
N ALA A 211 -1.26 -9.87 8.97
CA ALA A 211 -1.12 -11.27 8.57
C ALA A 211 -0.27 -12.09 9.56
N TYR A 212 0.47 -11.44 10.47
CA TYR A 212 1.11 -12.13 11.59
C TYR A 212 0.07 -12.65 12.59
N ASP A 213 0.48 -13.61 13.42
CA ASP A 213 -0.41 -14.24 14.38
C ASP A 213 -1.10 -13.23 15.31
N LYS A 214 -2.40 -13.45 15.53
CA LYS A 214 -3.17 -12.72 16.53
C LYS A 214 -2.52 -12.83 17.90
N GLY A 215 -2.35 -11.69 18.55
CA GLY A 215 -1.67 -11.63 19.86
C GLY A 215 -0.16 -11.40 19.74
N THR A 216 0.33 -11.06 18.55
CA THR A 216 1.66 -10.45 18.36
C THR A 216 1.89 -9.35 19.40
N THR A 217 3.02 -9.41 20.09
CA THR A 217 3.42 -8.41 21.10
C THR A 217 4.11 -7.21 20.48
N VAL A 218 4.26 -6.12 21.24
CA VAL A 218 5.01 -4.92 20.81
C VAL A 218 6.44 -5.25 20.37
N SER A 219 7.13 -6.14 21.11
CA SER A 219 8.50 -6.53 20.74
C SER A 219 8.54 -7.29 19.42
N GLN A 220 7.69 -8.31 19.27
CA GLN A 220 7.61 -9.09 18.03
C GLN A 220 7.26 -8.20 16.83
N PHE A 221 6.30 -7.28 17.00
CA PHE A 221 5.94 -6.34 15.95
C PHE A 221 7.12 -5.48 15.49
N VAL A 222 7.92 -4.96 16.43
CA VAL A 222 9.11 -4.19 16.09
C VAL A 222 10.16 -5.06 15.39
N ASP A 223 10.37 -6.30 15.84
CA ASP A 223 11.30 -7.24 15.19
C ASP A 223 10.85 -7.55 13.75
N TYR A 224 9.56 -7.81 13.54
CA TYR A 224 8.98 -7.98 12.22
C TYR A 224 9.12 -6.72 11.37
N PHE A 225 8.91 -5.54 11.94
CA PHE A 225 9.10 -4.28 11.21
C PHE A 225 10.54 -4.12 10.70
N GLU A 226 11.55 -4.44 11.51
CA GLU A 226 12.96 -4.39 11.10
C GLU A 226 13.29 -5.43 10.02
N GLU A 227 12.74 -6.64 10.15
CA GLU A 227 12.87 -7.69 9.13
C GLU A 227 12.28 -7.24 7.79
N GLN A 228 11.06 -6.72 7.78
CA GLN A 228 10.41 -6.30 6.55
C GLN A 228 11.03 -5.04 5.96
N SER A 229 11.49 -4.11 6.80
CA SER A 229 12.29 -2.97 6.34
C SER A 229 13.59 -3.42 5.67
N SER A 230 14.20 -4.52 6.12
CA SER A 230 15.37 -5.12 5.49
C SER A 230 15.03 -5.81 4.16
N ASN A 231 13.88 -6.47 4.07
CA ASN A 231 13.40 -7.10 2.83
C ASN A 231 13.10 -6.07 1.72
N TYR A 232 12.66 -4.87 2.10
CA TYR A 232 12.34 -3.74 1.22
C TYR A 232 13.29 -2.56 1.43
N ILE A 233 14.60 -2.84 1.53
CA ILE A 233 15.63 -1.85 1.85
C ILE A 233 15.53 -0.58 0.99
N GLY A 234 15.59 0.58 1.65
CA GLY A 234 15.43 1.90 1.03
C GLY A 234 13.98 2.31 0.74
N GLY A 235 13.02 1.42 0.98
CA GLY A 235 11.59 1.67 0.83
C GLY A 235 10.94 2.31 2.06
N LYS A 236 9.72 2.80 1.86
CA LYS A 236 8.86 3.30 2.95
C LYS A 236 7.90 2.19 3.36
N VAL A 237 8.32 1.34 4.28
CA VAL A 237 7.46 0.31 4.88
C VAL A 237 6.52 0.96 5.89
N LEU A 238 5.22 0.86 5.64
CA LEU A 238 4.17 1.40 6.50
C LEU A 238 3.74 0.34 7.52
N VAL A 239 3.47 0.77 8.76
CA VAL A 239 2.89 -0.11 9.78
C VAL A 239 1.37 -0.23 9.58
N SER A 240 0.78 -1.34 10.02
CA SER A 240 -0.64 -1.60 9.79
C SER A 240 -1.28 -2.50 10.84
N PHE A 241 -2.60 -2.43 10.88
CA PHE A 241 -3.45 -3.35 11.62
C PHE A 241 -4.72 -3.63 10.84
N ILE A 242 -5.39 -4.72 11.23
CA ILE A 242 -6.72 -5.09 10.73
C ILE A 242 -7.80 -4.71 11.76
N SER A 243 -8.88 -4.10 11.32
CA SER A 243 -9.93 -3.51 12.17
C SER A 243 -10.88 -4.53 12.78
N ASP A 244 -11.06 -5.69 12.15
CA ASP A 244 -11.81 -6.82 12.72
C ASP A 244 -11.06 -7.52 13.88
N GLY A 245 -9.76 -7.21 14.03
CA GLY A 245 -8.89 -7.78 15.06
C GLY A 245 -8.60 -9.28 14.86
N SER A 246 -8.66 -9.77 13.62
CA SER A 246 -8.36 -11.16 13.29
C SER A 246 -6.88 -11.53 13.39
N GLY A 247 -5.96 -10.57 13.27
CA GLY A 247 -4.52 -10.83 13.28
C GLY A 247 -3.64 -9.68 13.76
N GLY A 248 -2.33 -9.97 13.84
CA GLY A 248 -1.26 -9.05 14.20
C GLY A 248 -1.33 -8.44 15.61
N LEU A 249 -0.65 -7.30 15.75
CA LEU A 249 -0.64 -6.47 16.95
C LEU A 249 -1.87 -5.54 16.92
N ALA A 250 -2.89 -5.87 17.70
CA ALA A 250 -4.12 -5.10 17.74
C ALA A 250 -3.92 -3.65 18.26
N PRO A 251 -4.74 -2.69 17.84
CA PRO A 251 -4.74 -1.32 18.38
C PRO A 251 -4.78 -1.25 19.91
N GLY A 252 -5.66 -2.02 20.54
CA GLY A 252 -5.76 -2.14 22.00
C GLY A 252 -4.66 -3.00 22.65
N GLY A 253 -3.84 -3.68 21.86
CA GLY A 253 -2.77 -4.58 22.31
C GLY A 253 -1.37 -3.96 22.33
N GLY A 254 -1.24 -2.66 22.03
CA GLY A 254 0.05 -1.96 22.04
C GLY A 254 0.53 -1.45 20.66
N PHE A 255 -0.30 -1.52 19.62
CA PHE A 255 0.05 -1.00 18.28
C PHE A 255 0.55 0.45 18.33
N PHE A 256 -0.15 1.33 19.06
CA PHE A 256 0.26 2.75 19.17
C PHE A 256 1.52 2.96 20.01
N GLU A 257 1.84 2.04 20.94
CA GLU A 257 3.12 2.03 21.65
C GLU A 257 4.26 1.70 20.67
N ALA A 258 4.09 0.67 19.85
CA ALA A 258 5.01 0.34 18.75
C ALA A 258 5.18 1.53 17.78
N CYS A 259 4.08 2.16 17.37
CA CYS A 259 4.12 3.35 16.52
C CYS A 259 4.92 4.49 17.16
N GLN A 260 4.69 4.78 18.44
CA GLN A 260 5.41 5.84 19.14
C GLN A 260 6.91 5.52 19.26
N ARG A 261 7.28 4.25 19.50
CA ARG A 261 8.67 3.81 19.50
C ARG A 261 9.32 4.05 18.14
N LEU A 262 8.71 3.55 17.06
CA LEU A 262 9.21 3.73 15.69
C LEU A 262 9.29 5.21 15.30
N LYS A 263 8.33 6.03 15.73
CA LYS A 263 8.33 7.48 15.51
C LYS A 263 9.51 8.16 16.21
N ASN A 264 9.78 7.81 17.47
CA ASN A 264 10.92 8.34 18.22
C ASN A 264 12.27 7.94 17.61
N GLU A 265 12.32 6.78 16.94
CA GLU A 265 13.49 6.31 16.18
C GLU A 265 13.58 6.90 14.76
N GLY A 266 12.59 7.72 14.33
CA GLY A 266 12.54 8.30 12.99
C GLY A 266 12.24 7.29 11.87
N LYS A 267 11.65 6.14 12.21
CA LYS A 267 11.36 5.01 11.30
C LYS A 267 9.89 4.89 10.92
N LEU A 268 8.98 5.60 11.59
CA LEU A 268 7.56 5.55 11.26
C LEU A 268 7.27 6.30 9.96
N HIS A 269 7.11 5.56 8.86
CA HIS A 269 6.82 6.14 7.54
C HIS A 269 5.33 6.41 7.28
N GLY A 270 4.44 5.90 8.13
CA GLY A 270 3.00 6.05 7.98
C GLY A 270 2.26 4.83 8.52
N ILE A 271 0.94 4.97 8.59
CA ILE A 271 0.03 3.92 9.07
C ILE A 271 -0.98 3.65 7.97
N PHE A 272 -1.33 2.38 7.74
CA PHE A 272 -2.54 2.05 7.00
C PHE A 272 -3.43 1.06 7.74
N VAL A 273 -4.72 1.07 7.40
CA VAL A 273 -5.74 0.21 8.02
C VAL A 273 -6.47 -0.61 6.96
N TRP A 274 -6.67 -1.89 7.27
CA TRP A 274 -7.62 -2.77 6.60
C TRP A 274 -8.77 -3.08 7.58
N SER A 275 -10.00 -2.63 7.39
CA SER A 275 -10.49 -1.70 6.38
C SER A 275 -11.63 -0.84 6.96
N ALA A 276 -12.00 0.22 6.24
CA ALA A 276 -13.09 1.10 6.65
C ALA A 276 -14.43 0.36 6.76
N ASP A 277 -14.64 -0.70 5.97
CA ASP A 277 -15.86 -1.50 5.94
C ASP A 277 -16.14 -2.14 7.31
N ASP A 278 -15.10 -2.72 7.93
CA ASP A 278 -15.13 -3.29 9.27
C ASP A 278 -15.15 -2.20 10.36
N SER A 279 -14.31 -1.17 10.20
CA SER A 279 -14.16 -0.09 11.18
C SER A 279 -15.43 0.74 11.36
N LYS A 280 -16.35 0.72 10.40
CA LYS A 280 -17.67 1.34 10.53
C LYS A 280 -18.41 0.88 11.79
N SER A 281 -18.27 -0.39 12.17
CA SER A 281 -18.92 -0.96 13.37
C SER A 281 -18.35 -0.42 14.69
N ASN A 282 -17.09 0.04 14.68
CA ASN A 282 -16.39 0.55 15.86
C ASN A 282 -16.35 2.09 15.93
N GLY A 283 -16.96 2.78 14.95
CA GLY A 283 -17.03 4.23 14.88
C GLY A 283 -15.72 4.91 14.48
N PHE A 284 -14.84 4.21 13.77
CA PHE A 284 -13.55 4.68 13.29
C PHE A 284 -12.60 5.20 14.39
N ARG A 285 -12.65 4.56 15.55
CA ARG A 285 -11.85 4.96 16.72
C ARG A 285 -10.36 4.87 16.43
N TYR A 286 -9.93 3.81 15.76
CA TYR A 286 -8.50 3.50 15.58
C TYR A 286 -7.89 4.31 14.43
N GLU A 287 -8.67 4.70 13.44
CA GLU A 287 -8.31 5.61 12.35
C GLU A 287 -8.06 7.01 12.93
N THR A 288 -8.94 7.46 13.84
CA THR A 288 -8.75 8.75 14.54
C THR A 288 -7.45 8.74 15.37
N GLN A 289 -7.18 7.65 16.10
CA GLN A 289 -5.96 7.52 16.90
C GLN A 289 -4.70 7.44 16.02
N SER A 290 -4.76 6.71 14.91
CA SER A 290 -3.65 6.59 13.95
C SER A 290 -3.28 7.95 13.36
N GLN A 291 -4.28 8.72 12.95
CA GLN A 291 -4.07 10.06 12.41
C GLN A 291 -3.52 11.02 13.45
N ALA A 292 -3.94 10.92 14.73
CA ALA A 292 -3.38 11.73 15.81
C ALA A 292 -1.88 11.42 16.02
N VAL A 293 -1.51 10.13 16.09
CA VAL A 293 -0.11 9.70 16.22
C VAL A 293 0.75 10.23 15.07
N LEU A 294 0.21 10.35 13.86
CA LEU A 294 0.94 10.88 12.70
C LEU A 294 1.00 12.41 12.65
N ALA A 295 -0.04 13.10 13.13
CA ALA A 295 -0.14 14.55 13.08
C ALA A 295 0.74 15.26 14.14
N ASP A 296 0.97 14.59 15.27
CA ASP A 296 1.83 15.07 16.37
C ASP A 296 3.28 15.32 15.93
#